data_AF-A0A9E1QSD8-F1
#
_entry.id   AF-A0A9E1QSD8-F1
#
_cell.length_a   1.000
_cell.length_b   1.000
_cell.length_c   1.000
_cell.angle_alpha   90.00
_cell.angle_beta   90.00
_cell.angle_gamma   90.00
#
_symmetry.space_group_name_H-M   'P 1'
#
loop_
_entity.id
_entity.type
_entity.pdbx_description
1 polymer ?
#
loop_
_entity_poly.entity_id
_entity_poly.type
_entity_poly.pdbx_seq_one_letter_code
_entity_poly.pdbx_strand_id
1 'polypeptide(L)'
;MNHNFLNEVSSRILEIKSFNKKTIFSISTTAKQEENSYMTPIRDCDSFVLTGCIIFDQKILPTLLKKIDGEVDVILVDSEKKIPMRIDNNFKDKPELYKTVGYVETGSISRICFEYIKKSKVFEFKPNDLTVNATWSFLSQRFRFLSGKKISILGAGNIGSKLALKLVECGAEVHLHRRDFYKGHHIVHGLNLIKPEGVIANIHFHQNIMQASFLSDILIGASNGHPVIDSDVVNSVKKSCLIVDLGKNNLTKKAIKIAAQHSVEIYRTDVTPAIESYVHEVLKMQDILENSYGKKELDFCNIISGGFFGGLGDVVVDRINNPKRIIGVAQGDGALKKILNTNDKNNLKKIKSNFSIK
;
A
#
# COMPACT_ATOMS: atom_id res chain seq x y z
N MET A 1 -0.76 -13.75 28.93
CA MET A 1 -1.67 -13.48 27.80
C MET A 1 -1.04 -13.77 26.43
N ASN A 2 0.25 -13.52 26.20
CA ASN A 2 0.92 -13.77 24.90
C ASN A 2 0.91 -15.22 24.38
N HIS A 3 0.82 -16.24 25.25
CA HIS A 3 0.80 -17.64 24.82
C HIS A 3 -0.43 -18.00 23.97
N ASN A 4 -1.58 -17.38 24.20
CA ASN A 4 -2.80 -17.68 23.44
C ASN A 4 -2.67 -17.21 21.98
N PHE A 5 -2.23 -15.97 21.78
CA PHE A 5 -2.03 -15.41 20.44
C PHE A 5 -1.01 -16.19 19.60
N LEU A 6 0.13 -16.58 20.19
CA LEU A 6 1.14 -17.34 19.45
C LEU A 6 0.68 -18.77 19.07
N ASN A 7 -0.24 -19.35 19.85
CA ASN A 7 -0.88 -20.61 19.50
C ASN A 7 -1.88 -20.40 18.35
N GLU A 8 -2.65 -19.31 18.38
CA GLU A 8 -3.55 -18.92 17.28
C GLU A 8 -2.78 -18.73 15.97
N VAL A 9 -1.62 -18.06 16.00
CA VAL A 9 -0.72 -17.94 14.84
C VAL A 9 -0.36 -19.31 14.29
N SER A 10 0.00 -20.26 15.17
CA SER A 10 0.41 -21.61 14.75
C SER A 10 -0.77 -22.37 14.12
N SER A 11 -1.96 -22.27 14.71
CA SER A 11 -3.19 -22.86 14.16
C SER A 11 -3.53 -22.26 12.79
N ARG A 12 -3.38 -20.94 12.64
CA ARG A 12 -3.68 -20.23 11.39
C ARG A 12 -2.71 -20.61 10.27
N ILE A 13 -1.44 -20.82 10.58
CA ILE A 13 -0.45 -21.32 9.61
C ILE A 13 -0.85 -22.70 9.09
N LEU A 14 -1.26 -23.60 9.98
CA LEU A 14 -1.73 -24.94 9.58
C LEU A 14 -2.97 -24.85 8.68
N GLU A 15 -3.90 -23.96 9.02
CA GLU A 15 -5.11 -23.70 8.23
C GLU A 15 -4.76 -23.22 6.82
N ILE A 16 -3.92 -22.18 6.66
CA ILE A 16 -3.57 -21.68 5.33
C ILE A 16 -2.77 -22.71 4.51
N LYS A 17 -1.94 -23.55 5.15
CA LYS A 17 -1.23 -24.63 4.44
C LYS A 17 -2.17 -25.64 3.80
N SER A 18 -3.34 -25.86 4.40
CA SER A 18 -4.33 -26.82 3.88
C SER A 18 -4.90 -26.44 2.51
N PHE A 19 -4.76 -25.18 2.08
CA PHE A 19 -5.24 -24.69 0.80
C PHE A 19 -4.36 -25.12 -0.39
N ASN A 20 -3.17 -25.70 -0.17
CA ASN A 20 -2.23 -26.13 -1.22
C ASN A 20 -1.88 -25.01 -2.23
N LYS A 21 -1.81 -23.77 -1.74
CA LYS A 21 -1.42 -22.57 -2.50
C LYS A 21 -0.18 -21.95 -1.87
N LYS A 22 0.42 -20.97 -2.57
CA LYS A 22 1.49 -20.16 -1.98
C LYS A 22 0.98 -19.47 -0.73
N THR A 23 1.69 -19.58 0.38
CA THR A 23 1.29 -19.10 1.70
C THR A 23 1.96 -17.77 2.03
N ILE A 24 1.16 -16.81 2.48
CA ILE A 24 1.62 -15.45 2.80
C ILE A 24 1.18 -15.06 4.19
N PHE A 25 2.11 -14.55 4.99
CA PHE A 25 1.84 -14.06 6.34
C PHE A 25 2.24 -12.59 6.49
N SER A 26 1.29 -11.71 6.83
CA SER A 26 1.56 -10.30 7.06
C SER A 26 1.76 -9.96 8.53
N ILE A 27 2.76 -9.13 8.86
CA ILE A 27 2.95 -8.54 10.18
C ILE A 27 2.73 -7.03 10.06
N SER A 28 1.81 -6.46 10.83
CA SER A 28 1.54 -5.02 10.78
C SER A 28 1.36 -4.38 12.14
N THR A 29 1.43 -3.03 12.15
CA THR A 29 1.13 -2.21 13.32
C THR A 29 0.14 -1.12 12.96
N THR A 30 -0.50 -0.55 13.99
CA THR A 30 -1.38 0.61 13.83
C THR A 30 -1.13 1.63 14.92
N ALA A 31 -1.44 2.90 14.64
CA ALA A 31 -1.31 3.98 15.60
C ALA A 31 -2.34 3.86 16.74
N LYS A 32 -3.50 3.23 16.48
CA LYS A 32 -4.51 2.95 17.49
C LYS A 32 -4.01 1.79 18.36
N GLN A 33 -3.62 2.05 19.60
CA GLN A 33 -3.19 1.00 20.52
C GLN A 33 -4.42 0.18 20.97
N GLU A 34 -4.25 -1.14 20.99
CA GLU A 34 -5.20 -2.09 21.59
C GLU A 34 -4.45 -2.95 22.60
N GLU A 35 -5.18 -3.54 23.56
CA GLU A 35 -4.56 -4.31 24.65
C GLU A 35 -3.86 -5.58 24.13
N ASN A 36 -4.39 -6.20 23.09
CA ASN A 36 -3.95 -7.50 22.61
C ASN A 36 -3.71 -7.48 21.10
N SER A 37 -2.62 -8.13 20.68
CA SER A 37 -2.38 -8.48 19.27
C SER A 37 -3.48 -9.43 18.77
N TYR A 38 -3.81 -9.36 17.48
CA TYR A 38 -4.87 -10.19 16.89
C TYR A 38 -4.56 -10.61 15.46
N MET A 39 -5.20 -11.69 15.01
CA MET A 39 -5.06 -12.22 13.66
C MET A 39 -5.91 -11.44 12.64
N THR A 40 -5.38 -11.29 11.43
CA THR A 40 -6.16 -10.82 10.29
C THR A 40 -6.92 -11.99 9.65
N PRO A 41 -8.05 -11.74 8.96
CA PRO A 41 -8.80 -12.80 8.28
C PRO A 41 -7.95 -13.56 7.27
N ILE A 42 -8.34 -14.81 6.99
CA ILE A 42 -7.82 -15.54 5.84
C ILE A 42 -8.41 -14.94 4.56
N ARG A 43 -7.55 -14.77 3.57
CA ARG A 43 -7.90 -14.37 2.22
C ARG A 43 -7.42 -15.47 1.28
N ASP A 44 -8.36 -16.24 0.77
CA ASP A 44 -8.10 -17.28 -0.23
C ASP A 44 -8.23 -16.66 -1.63
N CYS A 45 -7.11 -16.53 -2.34
CA CYS A 45 -7.03 -15.99 -3.70
C CYS A 45 -6.68 -17.12 -4.67
N ASP A 46 -6.76 -16.89 -5.99
CA ASP A 46 -6.55 -17.94 -6.98
C ASP A 46 -5.16 -18.61 -6.88
N SER A 47 -4.11 -17.81 -6.62
CA SER A 47 -2.70 -18.27 -6.68
C SER A 47 -1.98 -18.33 -5.33
N PHE A 48 -2.59 -17.78 -4.28
CA PHE A 48 -2.01 -17.73 -2.94
C PHE A 48 -3.11 -17.64 -1.89
N VAL A 49 -2.74 -17.92 -0.64
CA VAL A 49 -3.57 -17.70 0.54
C VAL A 49 -2.82 -16.77 1.50
N LEU A 50 -3.50 -15.75 2.01
CA LEU A 50 -2.92 -14.74 2.88
C LEU A 50 -3.63 -14.69 4.22
N THR A 51 -2.84 -14.61 5.29
CA THR A 51 -3.29 -14.19 6.63
C THR A 51 -2.21 -13.34 7.26
N GLY A 52 -2.33 -13.04 8.55
CA GLY A 52 -1.33 -12.29 9.28
C GLY A 52 -1.82 -11.85 10.63
N CYS A 53 -1.14 -10.86 11.19
CA CYS A 53 -1.47 -10.31 12.49
C CYS A 53 -1.17 -8.81 12.58
N ILE A 54 -1.90 -8.16 13.48
CA ILE A 54 -1.58 -6.83 13.99
C ILE A 54 -0.95 -6.99 15.37
N ILE A 55 0.26 -6.45 15.55
CA ILE A 55 0.97 -6.49 16.82
C ILE A 55 1.07 -5.10 17.45
N PHE A 56 0.98 -5.07 18.78
CA PHE A 56 1.09 -3.84 19.58
C PHE A 56 2.30 -3.85 20.53
N ASP A 57 2.76 -5.05 20.90
CA ASP A 57 3.95 -5.26 21.73
C ASP A 57 5.08 -5.88 20.89
N GLN A 58 6.21 -5.19 20.77
CA GLN A 58 7.37 -5.69 20.03
C GLN A 58 8.06 -6.87 20.72
N LYS A 59 7.87 -7.08 22.03
CA LYS A 59 8.46 -8.21 22.76
C LYS A 59 8.01 -9.57 22.21
N ILE A 60 6.87 -9.62 21.53
CA ILE A 60 6.36 -10.84 20.90
C ILE A 60 7.07 -11.19 19.59
N LEU A 61 7.72 -10.22 18.96
CA LEU A 61 8.26 -10.34 17.61
C LEU A 61 9.29 -11.46 17.49
N PRO A 62 10.31 -11.61 18.35
CA PRO A 62 11.28 -12.70 18.20
C PRO A 62 10.64 -14.09 18.25
N THR A 63 9.66 -14.30 19.13
CA THR A 63 8.94 -15.58 19.24
C THR A 63 8.01 -15.80 18.05
N LEU A 64 7.36 -14.74 17.55
CA LEU A 64 6.54 -14.77 16.35
C LEU A 64 7.38 -15.14 15.12
N LEU A 65 8.51 -14.47 14.89
CA LEU A 65 9.39 -14.72 13.74
C LEU A 65 9.88 -16.17 13.72
N LYS A 66 10.29 -16.72 14.87
CA LYS A 66 10.68 -18.13 14.98
C LYS A 66 9.55 -19.11 14.60
N LYS A 67 8.29 -18.74 14.82
CA LYS A 67 7.13 -19.59 14.50
C LYS A 67 6.72 -19.53 13.03
N ILE A 68 6.99 -18.43 12.34
CA ILE A 68 6.57 -18.24 10.95
C ILE A 68 7.69 -18.53 9.94
N ASP A 69 8.97 -18.41 10.32
CA ASP A 69 10.10 -18.58 9.41
C ASP A 69 10.22 -20.01 8.89
N GLY A 70 10.09 -20.17 7.57
CA GLY A 70 10.08 -21.46 6.88
C GLY A 70 8.74 -22.20 6.99
N GLU A 71 7.79 -21.67 7.76
CA GLU A 71 6.43 -22.21 7.82
C GLU A 71 5.51 -21.56 6.79
N VAL A 72 5.89 -20.41 6.22
CA VAL A 72 5.18 -19.79 5.09
C VAL A 72 6.16 -19.43 3.98
N ASP A 73 5.68 -19.33 2.74
CA ASP A 73 6.53 -19.00 1.61
C ASP A 73 7.01 -17.54 1.66
N VAL A 74 6.10 -16.63 2.03
CA VAL A 74 6.33 -15.19 2.03
C VAL A 74 5.85 -14.54 3.32
N ILE A 75 6.65 -13.63 3.86
CA ILE A 75 6.31 -12.74 4.97
C ILE A 75 6.26 -11.30 4.46
N LEU A 76 5.11 -10.65 4.66
CA LEU A 76 4.95 -9.22 4.39
C LEU A 76 5.09 -8.44 5.69
N VAL A 77 5.95 -7.43 5.75
CA VAL A 77 6.21 -6.66 6.97
C VAL A 77 5.93 -5.18 6.79
N ASP A 78 5.16 -4.60 7.72
CA ASP A 78 4.85 -3.17 7.72
C ASP A 78 6.12 -2.33 7.85
N SER A 79 6.33 -1.47 6.85
CA SER A 79 7.47 -0.56 6.77
C SER A 79 7.23 0.78 7.46
N GLU A 80 5.98 1.11 7.81
CA GLU A 80 5.65 2.37 8.45
C GLU A 80 5.98 2.34 9.95
N LYS A 81 6.81 3.29 10.41
CA LYS A 81 7.14 3.47 11.82
C LYS A 81 5.98 4.17 12.55
N LYS A 82 5.15 3.40 13.24
CA LYS A 82 3.97 3.91 13.97
C LYS A 82 4.11 3.86 15.50
N ILE A 83 5.03 3.06 16.00
CA ILE A 83 5.25 2.84 17.45
C ILE A 83 6.69 3.26 17.77
N PRO A 84 6.92 4.22 18.69
CA PRO A 84 8.27 4.57 19.13
C PRO A 84 8.88 3.40 19.91
N MET A 85 10.12 2.99 19.58
CA MET A 85 10.79 1.94 20.34
C MET A 85 11.35 2.50 21.64
N ARG A 86 11.14 1.77 22.73
CA ARG A 86 11.87 1.95 23.99
C ARG A 86 12.50 0.62 24.32
N ILE A 87 13.82 0.52 24.20
CA ILE A 87 14.58 -0.63 24.67
C ILE A 87 15.25 -0.22 25.98
N ASP A 88 14.70 -0.72 27.10
CA ASP A 88 15.45 -1.07 28.32
C ASP A 88 14.56 -1.97 29.20
N ASN A 89 15.01 -3.03 29.87
CA ASN A 89 16.30 -3.19 30.58
C ASN A 89 16.81 -4.65 30.73
N ASN A 90 16.33 -5.64 29.96
CA ASN A 90 16.64 -7.06 30.27
C ASN A 90 16.64 -8.02 29.07
N PHE A 91 17.34 -7.66 27.99
CA PHE A 91 17.84 -8.67 27.07
C PHE A 91 19.35 -8.50 26.96
N LYS A 92 20.10 -9.61 27.03
CA LYS A 92 21.54 -9.61 26.87
C LYS A 92 21.84 -9.20 25.43
N ASP A 93 22.11 -7.92 25.26
CA ASP A 93 22.20 -7.27 23.96
C ASP A 93 23.50 -7.62 23.25
N LYS A 94 23.37 -7.97 21.97
CA LYS A 94 24.51 -7.97 21.03
C LYS A 94 24.72 -6.51 20.60
N PRO A 95 25.85 -5.86 20.93
CA PRO A 95 26.07 -4.43 20.72
C PRO A 95 26.03 -3.96 19.26
N GLU A 96 25.98 -4.88 18.30
CA GLU A 96 26.08 -4.60 16.87
C GLU A 96 24.75 -4.10 16.26
N LEU A 97 23.61 -4.24 16.94
CA LEU A 97 22.31 -3.80 16.41
C LEU A 97 22.04 -2.28 16.52
N TYR A 98 22.79 -1.55 17.37
CA TYR A 98 22.44 -0.20 17.85
C TYR A 98 23.03 0.99 17.08
N LYS A 99 23.64 0.79 15.91
CA LYS A 99 24.18 1.92 15.14
C LYS A 99 23.07 2.63 14.35
N THR A 100 22.35 3.54 15.01
CA THR A 100 21.54 4.59 14.35
C THR A 100 21.80 5.96 14.97
N VAL A 101 21.52 7.02 14.21
CA VAL A 101 21.77 8.43 14.57
C VAL A 101 20.87 8.85 15.74
N GLY A 102 21.40 8.90 16.96
CA GLY A 102 20.75 9.45 18.17
C GLY A 102 20.54 8.43 19.30
N TYR A 103 20.21 8.93 20.51
CA TYR A 103 19.99 8.15 21.75
C TYR A 103 18.65 7.39 21.80
N VAL A 104 17.87 7.39 20.72
CA VAL A 104 16.58 6.70 20.64
C VAL A 104 16.65 5.68 19.51
N GLU A 105 16.53 4.42 19.87
CA GLU A 105 16.42 3.34 18.90
C GLU A 105 15.13 3.50 18.09
N THR A 106 15.24 3.45 16.77
CA THR A 106 14.09 3.58 15.84
C THR A 106 14.11 2.47 14.80
N GLY A 107 14.50 1.25 15.19
CA GLY A 107 14.36 0.07 14.36
C GLY A 107 12.93 -0.10 13.83
N SER A 108 12.77 -0.30 12.53
CA SER A 108 11.48 -0.74 11.99
C SER A 108 11.31 -2.24 12.30
N ILE A 109 10.08 -2.70 12.52
CA ILE A 109 9.76 -4.13 12.59
C ILE A 109 10.30 -4.84 11.33
N SER A 110 10.22 -4.16 10.19
CA SER A 110 10.84 -4.58 8.94
C SER A 110 12.33 -4.95 9.08
N ARG A 111 13.16 -4.07 9.65
CA ARG A 111 14.59 -4.36 9.84
C ARG A 111 14.80 -5.65 10.63
N ILE A 112 14.07 -5.82 11.74
CA ILE A 112 14.15 -7.03 12.57
C ILE A 112 13.72 -8.27 11.76
N CYS A 113 12.66 -8.17 10.95
CA CYS A 113 12.24 -9.27 10.08
C CYS A 113 13.33 -9.67 9.08
N PHE A 114 13.96 -8.73 8.37
CA PHE A 114 15.05 -9.04 7.44
C PHE A 114 16.29 -9.65 8.11
N GLU A 115 16.61 -9.22 9.33
CA GLU A 115 17.76 -9.73 10.07
C GLU A 115 17.53 -11.15 10.62
N TYR A 116 16.30 -11.49 11.04
CA TYR A 116 16.01 -12.75 11.74
C TYR A 116 15.41 -13.85 10.87
N ILE A 117 14.64 -13.51 9.83
CA ILE A 117 14.06 -14.49 8.92
C ILE A 117 15.15 -15.00 7.96
N LYS A 118 15.26 -16.32 7.79
CA LYS A 118 16.28 -16.96 6.95
C LYS A 118 15.73 -17.93 5.92
N LYS A 119 14.52 -18.48 6.13
CA LYS A 119 13.92 -19.49 5.24
C LYS A 119 12.82 -18.91 4.37
N SER A 120 11.91 -18.13 4.96
CA SER A 120 10.85 -17.45 4.22
C SER A 120 11.37 -16.23 3.47
N LYS A 121 10.73 -15.88 2.35
CA LYS A 121 11.02 -14.61 1.66
C LYS A 121 10.37 -13.46 2.43
N VAL A 122 11.06 -12.35 2.60
CA VAL A 122 10.54 -11.16 3.32
C VAL A 122 10.40 -9.98 2.37
N PHE A 123 9.26 -9.30 2.41
CA PHE A 123 9.03 -8.06 1.67
C PHE A 123 8.36 -7.00 2.54
N GLU A 124 8.77 -5.75 2.35
CA GLU A 124 8.14 -4.60 3.00
C GLU A 124 6.86 -4.19 2.30
N PHE A 125 5.81 -3.88 3.07
CA PHE A 125 4.61 -3.26 2.54
C PHE A 125 4.14 -2.06 3.38
N LYS A 126 3.18 -1.29 2.87
CA LYS A 126 2.61 -0.10 3.52
C LYS A 126 1.09 -0.25 3.64
N PRO A 127 0.57 -0.79 4.75
CA PRO A 127 -0.86 -1.03 4.93
C PRO A 127 -1.75 0.22 4.75
N ASN A 128 -1.25 1.41 5.14
CA ASN A 128 -1.97 2.66 4.93
C ASN A 128 -2.16 2.97 3.44
N ASP A 129 -1.15 2.69 2.61
CA ASP A 129 -1.21 2.93 1.16
C ASP A 129 -2.19 1.96 0.50
N LEU A 130 -2.23 0.70 0.94
CA LEU A 130 -3.25 -0.26 0.51
C LEU A 130 -4.67 0.21 0.85
N THR A 131 -4.85 0.82 2.03
CA THR A 131 -6.13 1.37 2.45
C THR A 131 -6.58 2.55 1.57
N VAL A 132 -5.64 3.44 1.21
CA VAL A 132 -5.88 4.54 0.26
C VAL A 132 -6.25 3.99 -1.12
N ASN A 133 -5.49 3.03 -1.63
CA ASN A 133 -5.70 2.45 -2.96
C ASN A 133 -7.02 1.68 -3.04
N ALA A 134 -7.37 0.89 -2.02
CA ALA A 134 -8.64 0.19 -1.96
C ALA A 134 -9.84 1.16 -1.97
N THR A 135 -9.75 2.23 -1.18
CA THR A 135 -10.82 3.23 -1.10
C THR A 135 -10.99 3.97 -2.41
N TRP A 136 -9.88 4.42 -3.00
CA TRP A 136 -9.92 5.08 -4.31
C TRP A 136 -10.47 4.17 -5.40
N SER A 137 -10.01 2.91 -5.46
CA SER A 137 -10.45 1.93 -6.47
C SER A 137 -11.94 1.64 -6.34
N PHE A 138 -12.45 1.48 -5.12
CA PHE A 138 -13.87 1.31 -4.88
C PHE A 138 -14.68 2.54 -5.33
N LEU A 139 -14.27 3.74 -4.93
CA LEU A 139 -14.97 4.97 -5.28
C LEU A 139 -14.97 5.22 -6.81
N SER A 140 -13.84 5.04 -7.48
CA SER A 140 -13.72 5.27 -8.93
C SER A 140 -14.62 4.31 -9.72
N GLN A 141 -14.71 3.04 -9.32
CA GLN A 141 -15.59 2.06 -9.96
C GLN A 141 -17.07 2.29 -9.63
N ARG A 142 -17.39 2.57 -8.35
CA ARG A 142 -18.76 2.78 -7.87
C ARG A 142 -19.42 4.01 -8.49
N PHE A 143 -18.65 5.07 -8.69
CA PHE A 143 -19.14 6.34 -9.22
C PHE A 143 -18.82 6.58 -10.69
N ARG A 144 -17.97 5.74 -11.32
CA ARG A 144 -17.44 5.81 -12.68
C ARG A 144 -16.54 7.03 -12.96
N PHE A 145 -16.91 8.20 -12.46
CA PHE A 145 -16.14 9.45 -12.53
C PHE A 145 -16.21 10.17 -11.18
N LEU A 146 -15.07 10.71 -10.72
CA LEU A 146 -15.00 11.48 -9.47
C LEU A 146 -14.94 13.00 -9.70
N SER A 147 -14.66 13.42 -10.93
CA SER A 147 -14.57 14.83 -11.30
C SER A 147 -15.87 15.58 -10.98
N GLY A 148 -15.73 16.75 -10.37
CA GLY A 148 -16.85 17.62 -9.98
C GLY A 148 -17.68 17.12 -8.79
N LYS A 149 -17.35 15.97 -8.19
CA LYS A 149 -18.02 15.51 -6.96
C LYS A 149 -17.45 16.22 -5.75
N LYS A 150 -18.32 16.60 -4.82
CA LYS A 150 -17.92 17.10 -3.51
C LYS A 150 -17.62 15.93 -2.60
N ILE A 151 -16.34 15.76 -2.24
CA ILE A 151 -15.88 14.67 -1.36
C ILE A 151 -15.34 15.25 -0.07
N SER A 152 -15.95 14.91 1.05
CA SER A 152 -15.51 15.38 2.36
C SER A 152 -14.68 14.34 3.08
N ILE A 153 -13.57 14.76 3.66
CA ILE A 153 -12.67 13.90 4.44
C ILE A 153 -12.55 14.44 5.86
N LEU A 154 -13.05 13.67 6.82
CA LEU A 154 -13.02 13.99 8.23
C LEU A 154 -11.82 13.28 8.88
N GLY A 155 -10.68 13.97 8.85
CA GLY A 155 -9.39 13.50 9.32
C GLY A 155 -8.29 13.65 8.27
N ALA A 156 -7.32 14.54 8.52
CA ALA A 156 -6.10 14.72 7.70
C ALA A 156 -4.88 14.05 8.34
N GLY A 157 -5.01 12.78 8.70
CA GLY A 157 -3.87 11.94 9.07
C GLY A 157 -3.06 11.49 7.85
N ASN A 158 -2.23 10.46 8.02
CA ASN A 158 -1.47 9.83 6.93
C ASN A 158 -2.42 9.36 5.79
N ILE A 159 -3.41 8.52 6.12
CA ILE A 159 -4.37 7.99 5.13
C ILE A 159 -5.22 9.10 4.51
N GLY A 160 -5.84 9.96 5.34
CA GLY A 160 -6.74 11.00 4.87
C GLY A 160 -6.07 12.02 3.95
N SER A 161 -4.83 12.41 4.24
CA SER A 161 -4.05 13.34 3.39
C SER A 161 -3.66 12.71 2.05
N LYS A 162 -3.20 11.45 2.06
CA LYS A 162 -2.87 10.71 0.82
C LYS A 162 -4.10 10.54 -0.07
N LEU A 163 -5.23 10.20 0.54
CA LEU A 163 -6.50 10.05 -0.18
C LEU A 163 -7.00 11.39 -0.72
N ALA A 164 -6.87 12.49 0.04
CA ALA A 164 -7.24 13.83 -0.42
C ALA A 164 -6.49 14.22 -1.70
N LEU A 165 -5.18 14.00 -1.74
CA LEU A 165 -4.36 14.25 -2.94
C LEU A 165 -4.83 13.40 -4.12
N LYS A 166 -4.96 12.09 -3.92
CA LYS A 166 -5.38 11.17 -4.98
C LYS A 166 -6.77 11.51 -5.54
N LEU A 167 -7.68 11.99 -4.70
CA LEU A 167 -9.03 12.38 -5.12
C LEU A 167 -9.06 13.73 -5.84
N VAL A 168 -8.31 14.74 -5.38
CA VAL A 168 -8.26 16.04 -6.07
C VAL A 168 -7.61 15.89 -7.44
N GLU A 169 -6.58 15.04 -7.58
CA GLU A 169 -5.95 14.70 -8.87
C GLU A 169 -6.94 14.08 -9.88
N CYS A 170 -8.02 13.45 -9.39
CA CYS A 170 -9.12 12.95 -10.22
C CYS A 170 -10.17 14.03 -10.55
N GLY A 171 -9.92 15.29 -10.18
CA GLY A 171 -10.81 16.44 -10.39
C GLY A 171 -11.95 16.55 -9.39
N ALA A 172 -11.91 15.84 -8.25
CA ALA A 172 -12.91 15.97 -7.20
C ALA A 172 -12.69 17.26 -6.39
N GLU A 173 -13.78 17.89 -5.94
CA GLU A 173 -13.72 19.01 -5.00
C GLU A 173 -13.61 18.44 -3.58
N VAL A 174 -12.43 18.53 -2.98
CA VAL A 174 -12.16 17.85 -1.71
C VAL A 174 -12.32 18.82 -0.55
N HIS A 175 -13.19 18.50 0.42
CA HIS A 175 -13.42 19.32 1.61
C HIS A 175 -12.89 18.60 2.85
N LEU A 176 -11.86 19.16 3.45
CA LEU A 176 -11.12 18.51 4.51
C LEU A 176 -11.36 19.18 5.85
N HIS A 177 -11.57 18.37 6.89
CA HIS A 177 -11.62 18.83 8.26
C HIS A 177 -10.69 18.00 9.16
N ARG A 178 -10.10 18.65 10.16
CA ARG A 178 -9.42 17.99 11.27
C ARG A 178 -9.45 18.87 12.52
N ARG A 179 -9.25 18.24 13.68
CA ARG A 179 -9.25 18.88 15.01
C ARG A 179 -8.20 19.99 15.17
N ASP A 180 -6.97 19.70 14.77
CA ASP A 180 -5.86 20.67 14.82
C ASP A 180 -5.85 21.49 13.53
N PHE A 181 -6.50 22.66 13.59
CA PHE A 181 -6.76 23.52 12.46
C PHE A 181 -5.50 24.08 11.82
N TYR A 182 -4.53 24.47 12.64
CA TYR A 182 -3.26 25.03 12.17
C TYR A 182 -2.53 24.02 11.29
N LYS A 183 -2.32 22.80 11.79
CA LYS A 183 -1.66 21.76 10.99
C LYS A 183 -2.55 21.31 9.82
N GLY A 184 -3.86 21.47 9.90
CA GLY A 184 -4.79 21.16 8.79
C GLY A 184 -4.63 22.09 7.62
N HIS A 185 -4.59 23.39 7.90
CA HIS A 185 -4.32 24.41 6.91
C HIS A 185 -2.99 24.17 6.19
N HIS A 186 -1.92 23.86 6.94
CA HIS A 186 -0.60 23.58 6.36
C HIS A 186 -0.59 22.33 5.47
N ILE A 187 -1.26 21.25 5.90
CA ILE A 187 -1.40 20.04 5.07
C ILE A 187 -2.12 20.38 3.78
N VAL A 188 -3.30 21.01 3.86
CA VAL A 188 -4.11 21.33 2.68
C VAL A 188 -3.36 22.26 1.73
N HIS A 189 -2.67 23.26 2.26
CA HIS A 189 -1.81 24.13 1.46
C HIS A 189 -0.73 23.33 0.73
N GLY A 190 0.02 22.48 1.44
CA GLY A 190 1.05 21.63 0.83
C GLY A 190 0.49 20.68 -0.23
N LEU A 191 -0.67 20.04 0.01
CA LEU A 191 -1.29 19.16 -0.97
C LEU A 191 -1.74 19.92 -2.24
N ASN A 192 -2.26 21.15 -2.09
CA ASN A 192 -2.60 21.99 -3.25
C ASN A 192 -1.37 22.49 -4.02
N LEU A 193 -0.19 22.55 -3.40
CA LEU A 193 1.08 22.82 -4.09
C LEU A 193 1.62 21.58 -4.83
N ILE A 194 1.31 20.37 -4.35
CA ILE A 194 1.78 19.11 -4.95
C ILE A 194 0.92 18.69 -6.15
N LYS A 195 -0.41 18.93 -6.11
CA LYS A 195 -1.30 18.52 -7.19
C LYS A 195 -0.86 19.11 -8.53
N PRO A 196 -1.03 18.40 -9.66
CA PRO A 196 -0.63 18.92 -10.97
C PRO A 196 -1.32 20.26 -11.32
N GLU A 197 -0.60 21.15 -12.00
CA GLU A 197 -1.11 22.49 -12.36
C GLU A 197 -2.38 22.44 -13.22
N GLY A 198 -2.53 21.41 -14.07
CA GLY A 198 -3.72 21.22 -14.90
C GLY A 198 -4.99 20.82 -14.12
N VAL A 199 -4.88 20.49 -12.84
CA VAL A 199 -6.03 20.13 -11.99
C VAL A 199 -6.65 21.41 -11.43
N ILE A 200 -7.80 21.81 -12.00
CA ILE A 200 -8.55 23.01 -11.59
C ILE A 200 -9.17 22.84 -10.19
N ALA A 201 -9.59 21.62 -9.84
CA ALA A 201 -10.16 21.31 -8.53
C ALA A 201 -9.16 21.56 -7.39
N ASN A 202 -9.67 21.90 -6.20
CA ASN A 202 -8.85 22.21 -5.04
C ASN A 202 -9.27 21.38 -3.82
N ILE A 203 -8.33 21.30 -2.88
CA ILE A 203 -8.60 20.82 -1.53
C ILE A 203 -8.91 22.06 -0.66
N HIS A 204 -10.08 22.07 -0.03
CA HIS A 204 -10.53 23.15 0.84
C HIS A 204 -10.43 22.72 2.29
N PHE A 205 -9.79 23.53 3.14
CA PHE A 205 -9.75 23.28 4.57
C PHE A 205 -10.92 23.98 5.28
N HIS A 206 -11.58 23.26 6.18
CA HIS A 206 -12.70 23.77 6.98
C HIS A 206 -12.43 23.55 8.47
N GLN A 207 -12.49 24.64 9.25
CA GLN A 207 -12.40 24.55 10.71
C GLN A 207 -13.63 23.90 11.33
N ASN A 208 -14.79 24.01 10.68
CA ASN A 208 -16.03 23.42 11.16
C ASN A 208 -16.37 22.13 10.38
N ILE A 209 -16.70 21.07 11.10
CA ILE A 209 -17.01 19.75 10.52
C ILE A 209 -18.29 19.78 9.67
N MET A 210 -19.27 20.60 10.04
CA MET A 210 -20.53 20.77 9.29
C MET A 210 -20.27 21.49 7.97
N GLN A 211 -19.45 22.54 7.97
CA GLN A 211 -19.06 23.23 6.73
C GLN A 211 -18.33 22.29 5.75
N ALA A 212 -17.46 21.44 6.30
CA ALA A 212 -16.75 20.44 5.50
C ALA A 212 -17.71 19.43 4.87
N SER A 213 -18.69 18.94 5.63
CA SER A 213 -19.59 17.82 5.26
C SER A 213 -20.85 18.24 4.50
N PHE A 214 -21.22 19.52 4.53
CA PHE A 214 -22.49 19.99 3.98
C PHE A 214 -22.64 19.66 2.48
N LEU A 215 -23.75 19.02 2.11
CA LEU A 215 -24.10 18.62 0.74
C LEU A 215 -23.03 17.78 0.02
N SER A 216 -22.25 16.98 0.75
CA SER A 216 -21.27 16.10 0.12
C SER A 216 -21.92 14.94 -0.64
N ASP A 217 -21.33 14.57 -1.76
CA ASP A 217 -21.66 13.34 -2.51
C ASP A 217 -21.06 12.11 -1.84
N ILE A 218 -19.88 12.29 -1.25
CA ILE A 218 -19.14 11.25 -0.53
C ILE A 218 -18.60 11.84 0.76
N LEU A 219 -18.83 11.18 1.89
CA LEU A 219 -18.30 11.56 3.21
C LEU A 219 -17.39 10.45 3.74
N ILE A 220 -16.12 10.76 3.97
CA ILE A 220 -15.10 9.80 4.38
C ILE A 220 -14.66 10.09 5.81
N GLY A 221 -14.90 9.15 6.72
CA GLY A 221 -14.39 9.17 8.08
C GLY A 221 -12.98 8.58 8.15
N ALA A 222 -11.96 9.43 8.34
CA ALA A 222 -10.54 9.07 8.34
C ALA A 222 -9.84 9.43 9.65
N SER A 223 -10.57 9.40 10.77
CA SER A 223 -10.02 9.62 12.10
C SER A 223 -9.51 8.32 12.73
N ASN A 224 -8.61 8.42 13.71
CA ASN A 224 -8.01 7.28 14.39
C ASN A 224 -8.95 6.67 15.45
N GLY A 225 -10.10 6.13 15.03
CA GLY A 225 -11.02 5.40 15.92
C GLY A 225 -11.86 6.28 16.86
N HIS A 226 -11.96 7.58 16.59
CA HIS A 226 -12.87 8.47 17.30
C HIS A 226 -14.12 8.72 16.45
N PRO A 227 -15.33 8.52 16.99
CA PRO A 227 -16.54 8.74 16.20
C PRO A 227 -16.78 10.24 16.00
N VAL A 228 -16.30 10.77 14.87
CA VAL A 228 -16.44 12.18 14.47
C VAL A 228 -17.67 12.43 13.60
N ILE A 229 -18.29 11.38 13.05
CA ILE A 229 -19.53 11.47 12.28
C ILE A 229 -20.70 11.22 13.25
N ASP A 230 -21.38 12.30 13.62
CA ASP A 230 -22.57 12.28 14.47
C ASP A 230 -23.87 12.40 13.65
N SER A 231 -25.01 12.51 14.35
CA SER A 231 -26.31 12.66 13.71
C SER A 231 -26.40 13.87 12.79
N ASP A 232 -25.74 14.96 13.18
CA ASP A 232 -25.93 16.25 12.58
C ASP A 232 -25.12 16.29 11.27
N VAL A 233 -23.91 15.71 11.29
CA VAL A 233 -23.11 15.44 10.08
C VAL A 233 -23.87 14.55 9.10
N VAL A 234 -24.53 13.49 9.54
CA VAL A 234 -25.33 12.63 8.63
C VAL A 234 -26.53 13.38 8.05
N ASN A 235 -27.13 14.30 8.81
CA ASN A 235 -28.24 15.11 8.32
C ASN A 235 -27.81 16.25 7.38
N SER A 236 -26.52 16.60 7.34
CA SER A 236 -26.01 17.70 6.52
C SER A 236 -25.58 17.28 5.10
N VAL A 237 -25.32 15.99 4.88
CA VAL A 237 -24.89 15.46 3.58
C VAL A 237 -26.09 15.30 2.63
N LYS A 238 -25.80 15.07 1.33
CA LYS A 238 -26.87 14.73 0.36
C LYS A 238 -27.58 13.44 0.78
N LYS A 239 -28.87 13.31 0.47
CA LYS A 239 -29.60 12.04 0.70
C LYS A 239 -28.98 10.86 -0.05
N SER A 240 -28.39 11.11 -1.22
CA SER A 240 -27.66 10.13 -2.02
C SER A 240 -26.18 9.99 -1.62
N CYS A 241 -25.76 10.57 -0.50
CA CYS A 241 -24.38 10.52 -0.06
C CYS A 241 -23.97 9.08 0.23
N LEU A 242 -22.74 8.74 -0.14
CA LEU A 242 -22.08 7.54 0.36
C LEU A 242 -21.20 7.91 1.56
N ILE A 243 -21.42 7.28 2.71
CA ILE A 243 -20.53 7.41 3.86
C ILE A 243 -19.50 6.28 3.83
N VAL A 244 -18.22 6.62 3.93
CA VAL A 244 -17.10 5.67 3.93
C VAL A 244 -16.43 5.66 5.32
N ASP A 245 -16.54 4.56 6.06
CA ASP A 245 -15.81 4.34 7.31
C ASP A 245 -14.42 3.77 7.03
N LEU A 246 -13.41 4.65 6.94
CA LEU A 246 -12.04 4.29 6.60
C LEU A 246 -11.21 3.93 7.84
N GLY A 247 -11.32 4.74 8.89
CA GLY A 247 -10.52 4.59 10.13
C GLY A 247 -11.04 3.56 11.13
N LYS A 248 -12.16 2.88 10.81
CA LYS A 248 -12.98 2.04 11.70
C LYS A 248 -13.54 2.82 12.89
N ASN A 249 -14.85 2.72 13.14
CA ASN A 249 -15.52 3.40 14.25
C ASN A 249 -15.53 4.94 14.12
N ASN A 250 -15.64 5.47 12.89
CA ASN A 250 -15.80 6.92 12.69
C ASN A 250 -17.22 7.44 12.92
N LEU A 251 -18.20 6.55 13.02
CA LEU A 251 -19.61 6.92 13.22
C LEU A 251 -20.06 6.67 14.65
N THR A 252 -20.82 7.62 15.21
CA THR A 252 -21.55 7.39 16.46
C THR A 252 -22.70 6.40 16.26
N LYS A 253 -23.15 5.74 17.33
CA LYS A 253 -24.33 4.85 17.28
C LYS A 253 -25.59 5.57 16.76
N LYS A 254 -25.76 6.85 17.08
CA LYS A 254 -26.89 7.67 16.63
C LYS A 254 -26.79 7.98 15.13
N ALA A 255 -25.59 8.30 14.65
CA ALA A 255 -25.32 8.50 13.22
C ALA A 255 -25.68 7.27 12.37
N ILE A 256 -25.28 6.07 12.82
CA ILE A 256 -25.59 4.82 12.12
C ILE A 256 -27.11 4.62 12.02
N LYS A 257 -27.85 4.85 13.12
CA LYS A 257 -29.32 4.74 13.12
C LYS A 257 -29.97 5.73 12.15
N ILE A 258 -29.52 6.99 12.14
CA ILE A 258 -30.08 8.02 11.25
C ILE A 258 -29.73 7.74 9.79
N ALA A 259 -28.51 7.30 9.50
CA ALA A 259 -28.13 6.91 8.15
C ALA A 259 -29.05 5.79 7.62
N ALA A 260 -29.31 4.76 8.45
CA ALA A 260 -30.26 3.70 8.12
C ALA A 260 -31.69 4.23 7.91
N GLN A 261 -32.19 5.10 8.79
CA GLN A 261 -33.52 5.72 8.66
C GLN A 261 -33.65 6.55 7.37
N HIS A 262 -32.58 7.22 6.95
CA HIS A 262 -32.56 8.04 5.75
C HIS A 262 -32.10 7.29 4.49
N SER A 263 -31.89 5.97 4.57
CA SER A 263 -31.36 5.14 3.47
C SER A 263 -30.03 5.67 2.91
N VAL A 264 -29.21 6.29 3.76
CA VAL A 264 -27.84 6.73 3.43
C VAL A 264 -26.92 5.53 3.59
N GLU A 265 -26.26 5.14 2.50
CA GLU A 265 -25.38 3.99 2.45
C GLU A 265 -24.12 4.24 3.29
N ILE A 266 -23.76 3.27 4.14
CA ILE A 266 -22.48 3.24 4.86
C ILE A 266 -21.65 2.09 4.33
N TYR A 267 -20.51 2.42 3.75
CA TYR A 267 -19.51 1.47 3.28
C TYR A 267 -18.31 1.48 4.23
N ARG A 268 -17.92 0.31 4.73
CA ARG A 268 -16.63 0.14 5.41
C ARG A 268 -15.60 -0.30 4.40
N THR A 269 -14.47 0.40 4.32
CA THR A 269 -13.41 0.06 3.36
C THR A 269 -12.95 -1.38 3.54
N ASP A 270 -13.07 -2.14 2.47
CA ASP A 270 -12.42 -3.44 2.33
C ASP A 270 -11.10 -3.30 1.56
N VAL A 271 -10.01 -3.78 2.17
CA VAL A 271 -8.65 -3.73 1.60
C VAL A 271 -8.31 -4.94 0.74
N THR A 272 -9.19 -5.95 0.64
CA THR A 272 -8.99 -7.16 -0.18
C THR A 272 -8.38 -6.89 -1.56
N PRO A 273 -8.97 -6.04 -2.42
CA PRO A 273 -8.47 -5.88 -3.78
C PRO A 273 -7.06 -5.26 -3.81
N ALA A 274 -6.76 -4.36 -2.88
CA ALA A 274 -5.46 -3.69 -2.83
C ALA A 274 -4.36 -4.62 -2.32
N ILE A 275 -4.62 -5.42 -1.28
CA ILE A 275 -3.61 -6.36 -0.77
C ILE A 275 -3.35 -7.50 -1.75
N GLU A 276 -4.38 -7.98 -2.45
CA GLU A 276 -4.23 -9.00 -3.47
C GLU A 276 -3.41 -8.50 -4.65
N SER A 277 -3.74 -7.32 -5.18
CA SER A 277 -2.98 -6.68 -6.26
C SER A 277 -1.52 -6.46 -5.86
N TYR A 278 -1.28 -6.05 -4.61
CA TYR A 278 0.06 -5.81 -4.09
C TYR A 278 0.88 -7.10 -3.96
N VAL A 279 0.28 -8.21 -3.51
CA VAL A 279 0.96 -9.52 -3.49
C VAL A 279 1.40 -9.92 -4.90
N HIS A 280 0.52 -9.77 -5.89
CA HIS A 280 0.87 -10.04 -7.28
C HIS A 280 2.01 -9.17 -7.79
N GLU A 281 2.00 -7.87 -7.44
CA GLU A 281 3.09 -6.94 -7.74
C GLU A 281 4.42 -7.42 -7.14
N VAL A 282 4.45 -7.77 -5.86
CA VAL A 282 5.65 -8.26 -5.16
C VAL A 282 6.20 -9.52 -5.82
N LEU A 283 5.35 -10.52 -6.04
CA LEU A 283 5.76 -11.79 -6.66
C LEU A 283 6.24 -11.57 -8.09
N LYS A 284 5.61 -10.65 -8.83
CA LYS A 284 6.03 -10.32 -10.19
C LYS A 284 7.34 -9.56 -10.22
N MET A 285 7.54 -8.61 -9.30
CA MET A 285 8.78 -7.84 -9.19
C MET A 285 9.95 -8.76 -8.85
N GLN A 286 9.74 -9.74 -7.97
CA GLN A 286 10.74 -10.76 -7.70
C GLN A 286 11.15 -11.53 -8.96
N ASP A 287 10.18 -12.03 -9.75
CA ASP A 287 10.48 -12.70 -11.02
C ASP A 287 11.22 -11.78 -12.00
N ILE A 288 10.89 -10.48 -12.03
CA ILE A 288 11.60 -9.51 -12.85
C ILE A 288 13.06 -9.42 -12.41
N LEU A 289 13.33 -9.22 -11.12
CA LEU A 289 14.69 -9.09 -10.59
C LEU A 289 15.54 -10.36 -10.80
N GLU A 290 14.93 -11.53 -10.67
CA GLU A 290 15.63 -12.82 -10.80
C GLU A 290 15.87 -13.21 -12.27
N ASN A 291 14.90 -12.96 -13.17
CA ASN A 291 14.90 -13.57 -14.50
C ASN A 291 14.87 -12.59 -15.68
N SER A 292 14.51 -11.34 -15.45
CA SER A 292 14.18 -10.40 -16.54
C SER A 292 15.00 -9.12 -16.52
N TYR A 293 15.41 -8.62 -15.37
CA TYR A 293 16.13 -7.35 -15.21
C TYR A 293 17.61 -7.51 -15.50
N GLY A 294 18.18 -6.56 -16.25
CA GLY A 294 19.62 -6.44 -16.42
C GLY A 294 20.04 -6.17 -17.85
N LYS A 295 21.35 -6.35 -18.07
CA LYS A 295 22.04 -6.21 -19.35
C LYS A 295 22.82 -7.49 -19.62
N LYS A 296 22.79 -7.95 -20.87
CA LYS A 296 23.57 -9.09 -21.35
C LYS A 296 24.27 -8.69 -22.62
N GLU A 297 25.59 -8.82 -22.61
CA GLU A 297 26.43 -8.60 -23.77
C GLU A 297 26.38 -9.83 -24.67
N LEU A 298 26.23 -9.60 -25.97
CA LEU A 298 26.38 -10.59 -27.04
C LEU A 298 27.46 -10.07 -27.98
N ASP A 299 28.09 -10.96 -28.74
CA ASP A 299 29.23 -10.64 -29.62
C ASP A 299 28.98 -9.49 -30.62
N PHE A 300 27.72 -9.18 -30.92
CA PHE A 300 27.32 -8.18 -31.92
C PHE A 300 26.47 -7.04 -31.37
N CYS A 301 25.94 -7.15 -30.15
CA CYS A 301 25.19 -6.09 -29.48
C CYS A 301 24.93 -6.43 -28.01
N ASN A 302 24.52 -5.45 -27.22
CA ASN A 302 23.91 -5.75 -25.93
C ASN A 302 22.40 -5.90 -26.04
N ILE A 303 21.84 -6.73 -25.18
CA ILE A 303 20.42 -6.75 -24.88
C ILE A 303 20.16 -6.26 -23.46
N ILE A 304 19.04 -5.59 -23.24
CA ILE A 304 18.59 -5.09 -21.93
C ILE A 304 17.11 -5.40 -21.70
N SER A 305 16.69 -5.52 -20.44
CA SER A 305 15.30 -5.83 -20.09
C SER A 305 14.96 -5.43 -18.65
N GLY A 306 13.67 -5.48 -18.30
CA GLY A 306 13.16 -5.29 -16.94
C GLY A 306 13.25 -3.86 -16.40
N GLY A 307 13.39 -2.86 -17.29
CA GLY A 307 13.57 -1.45 -16.90
C GLY A 307 15.04 -1.03 -16.72
N PHE A 308 16.01 -1.88 -17.12
CA PHE A 308 17.41 -1.50 -17.15
C PHE A 308 17.65 -0.32 -18.12
N PHE A 309 18.40 0.69 -17.70
CA PHE A 309 18.66 1.90 -18.50
C PHE A 309 19.65 1.58 -19.63
N GLY A 310 19.18 1.62 -20.88
CA GLY A 310 19.96 1.21 -22.05
C GLY A 310 20.81 2.32 -22.64
N GLY A 311 22.01 1.96 -23.11
CA GLY A 311 22.82 2.84 -23.94
C GLY A 311 22.30 2.93 -25.37
N LEU A 312 22.78 3.92 -26.13
CA LEU A 312 22.43 4.07 -27.55
C LEU A 312 22.77 2.78 -28.33
N GLY A 313 21.77 2.16 -28.96
CA GLY A 313 21.94 0.95 -29.75
C GLY A 313 21.80 -0.38 -28.99
N ASP A 314 21.64 -0.35 -27.66
CA ASP A 314 21.29 -1.56 -26.90
C ASP A 314 19.87 -2.03 -27.31
N VAL A 315 19.68 -3.34 -27.50
CA VAL A 315 18.38 -3.88 -27.92
C VAL A 315 17.52 -4.21 -26.70
N VAL A 316 16.30 -3.68 -26.67
CA VAL A 316 15.37 -3.88 -25.57
C VAL A 316 14.52 -5.12 -25.84
N VAL A 317 14.54 -6.08 -24.91
CA VAL A 317 13.80 -7.34 -24.98
C VAL A 317 12.88 -7.50 -23.77
N ASP A 318 11.95 -8.46 -23.84
CA ASP A 318 10.98 -8.72 -22.77
C ASP A 318 11.57 -9.47 -21.55
N ARG A 319 12.61 -10.28 -21.76
CA ARG A 319 13.35 -11.01 -20.71
C ARG A 319 14.80 -11.17 -21.09
N ILE A 320 15.71 -11.06 -20.11
CA ILE A 320 17.15 -11.13 -20.36
C ILE A 320 17.66 -12.57 -20.57
N ASN A 321 17.14 -13.54 -19.80
CA ASN A 321 17.65 -14.91 -19.82
C ASN A 321 17.14 -15.72 -21.02
N ASN A 322 15.89 -15.50 -21.43
CA ASN A 322 15.28 -16.17 -22.58
C ASN A 322 14.34 -15.18 -23.32
N PRO A 323 14.90 -14.27 -24.14
CA PRO A 323 14.13 -13.31 -24.92
C PRO A 323 13.08 -13.99 -25.79
N LYS A 324 11.82 -13.59 -25.67
CA LYS A 324 10.72 -14.07 -26.52
C LYS A 324 10.15 -12.97 -27.41
N ARG A 325 10.43 -11.71 -27.08
CA ARG A 325 9.97 -10.54 -27.84
C ARG A 325 11.04 -9.46 -27.82
N ILE A 326 11.18 -8.77 -28.95
CA ILE A 326 11.95 -7.54 -29.06
C ILE A 326 10.97 -6.38 -28.89
N ILE A 327 11.29 -5.47 -27.98
CA ILE A 327 10.50 -4.25 -27.71
C ILE A 327 10.97 -3.12 -28.61
N GLY A 328 12.29 -2.96 -28.78
CA GLY A 328 12.86 -1.90 -29.61
C GLY A 328 14.37 -1.79 -29.45
N VAL A 329 14.92 -0.63 -29.83
CA VAL A 329 16.34 -0.30 -29.65
C VAL A 329 16.44 0.99 -28.85
N ALA A 330 17.31 1.02 -27.85
CA ALA A 330 17.48 2.17 -26.97
C ALA A 330 18.15 3.35 -27.71
N GLN A 331 17.69 4.55 -27.38
CA GLN A 331 18.22 5.82 -27.86
C GLN A 331 19.28 6.42 -26.91
N GLY A 332 19.48 5.83 -25.73
CA GLY A 332 20.48 6.28 -24.75
C GLY A 332 20.01 7.38 -23.79
N ASP A 333 18.79 7.89 -23.97
CA ASP A 333 18.17 8.96 -23.19
C ASP A 333 16.91 8.49 -22.43
N GLY A 334 16.70 7.18 -22.34
CA GLY A 334 15.50 6.56 -21.77
C GLY A 334 14.37 6.33 -22.78
N ALA A 335 14.48 6.84 -24.02
CA ALA A 335 13.53 6.55 -25.08
C ALA A 335 13.96 5.37 -25.96
N LEU A 336 13.00 4.86 -26.75
CA LEU A 336 13.27 3.96 -27.86
C LEU A 336 13.50 4.75 -29.15
N LYS A 337 14.39 4.25 -30.00
CA LYS A 337 14.63 4.78 -31.33
C LYS A 337 13.35 4.76 -32.17
N LYS A 338 13.00 5.90 -32.76
CA LYS A 338 11.93 5.99 -33.76
C LYS A 338 12.38 5.51 -35.14
N ILE A 339 13.66 5.73 -35.47
CA ILE A 339 14.26 5.35 -36.75
C ILE A 339 15.46 4.46 -36.46
N LEU A 340 15.45 3.27 -37.05
CA LEU A 340 16.52 2.27 -36.90
C LEU A 340 17.54 2.41 -38.02
N ASN A 341 18.82 2.51 -37.66
CA ASN A 341 19.92 2.49 -38.62
C ASN A 341 20.20 1.05 -39.11
N THR A 342 21.15 0.91 -40.04
CA THR A 342 21.50 -0.39 -40.61
C THR A 342 22.02 -1.37 -39.56
N ASN A 343 22.82 -0.89 -38.60
CA ASN A 343 23.37 -1.72 -37.53
C ASN A 343 22.26 -2.23 -36.60
N ASP A 344 21.34 -1.35 -36.21
CA ASP A 344 20.17 -1.68 -35.42
C ASP A 344 19.37 -2.81 -36.10
N LYS A 345 19.02 -2.62 -37.38
CA LYS A 345 18.26 -3.63 -38.16
C LYS A 345 18.99 -4.97 -38.26
N ASN A 346 20.31 -4.95 -38.41
CA ASN A 346 21.13 -6.16 -38.46
C ASN A 346 21.14 -6.87 -37.11
N ASN A 347 21.30 -6.13 -36.01
CA ASN A 347 21.28 -6.68 -34.66
C ASN A 347 19.91 -7.28 -34.32
N LEU A 348 18.81 -6.64 -34.72
CA LEU A 348 17.47 -7.20 -34.55
C LEU A 348 17.30 -8.53 -35.29
N LYS A 349 17.78 -8.64 -36.54
CA LYS A 349 17.74 -9.89 -37.30
C LYS A 349 18.56 -11.00 -36.61
N LYS A 350 19.76 -10.68 -36.14
CA LYS A 350 20.63 -11.62 -35.42
C LYS A 350 19.99 -12.10 -34.12
N ILE A 351 19.38 -11.21 -33.34
CA ILE A 351 18.65 -11.58 -32.11
C ILE A 351 17.48 -12.50 -32.44
N LYS A 352 16.68 -12.18 -33.47
CA LYS A 352 15.57 -13.05 -33.88
C LYS A 352 16.03 -14.46 -34.21
N SER A 353 17.14 -14.58 -34.93
CA SER A 353 17.75 -15.87 -35.26
C SER A 353 18.28 -16.60 -34.02
N ASN A 354 19.11 -15.92 -33.20
CA ASN A 354 19.77 -16.54 -32.05
C ASN A 354 18.80 -17.02 -30.97
N PHE A 355 17.67 -16.33 -30.80
CA PHE A 355 16.68 -16.67 -29.78
C PHE A 355 15.38 -17.26 -30.35
N SER A 356 15.34 -17.56 -31.66
CA SER A 356 14.15 -18.11 -32.34
C SER A 356 12.88 -17.28 -32.09
N ILE A 357 13.01 -15.94 -32.07
CA ILE A 357 11.89 -15.02 -31.88
C ILE A 357 11.14 -14.87 -33.20
N LYS A 358 9.84 -15.15 -33.17
CA LYS A 358 8.94 -15.02 -34.33
C LYS A 358 8.79 -13.56 -34.79
#